data_AF-A0A534WIM5-F1
#
_entry.id   AF-A0A534WIM5-F1
#
_cell.length_a   1.000
_cell.length_b   1.000
_cell.length_c   1.000
_cell.angle_alpha   90.00
_cell.angle_beta   90.00
_cell.angle_gamma   90.00
#
_symmetry.space_group_name_H-M   'P 1'
#
loop_
_entity.id
_entity.type
_entity.pdbx_description
1 polymer ?
#
loop_
_entity_poly.entity_id
_entity_poly.type
_entity_poly.pdbx_seq_one_letter_code
_entity_poly.pdbx_strand_id
1 'polypeptide(L)'
;MSAWCSARLALPILLAAAVASAHVIPVCPSTCAFEPIEIDAPDGGISVTAAPPGPSDQFVIKYNPDPQAGAAQFDMSAVPPRSFTVDGVNGTLALPAVFNARMTNVGDLVVSVPVTITLGGTPASVAMTLTTGLAMAGTMMLEGVPIPAKGNTAVIPCPTDQSVTQFTMVGAVPESGLGPPLAGRLGVRLSCQTTPAPDRDQFTLATQTTLISARLTAQMLKLRTIFAPGSTETADFPNQPAVVRVHAGDTVVAVVNLPGGLPARGKKAFVGMSADGAAAIGVQVLRKNPLTYFLEVKLRDPVLPQAGAGRLDVTFTCEVGGLLSRVGGSLRPNRHGTRFHFP
;
A
#
# COMPACT_ATOMS: atom_id res chain seq x y z
N MET A 1 65.59 28.19 -23.85
CA MET A 1 64.45 27.24 -23.91
C MET A 1 64.69 26.14 -22.88
N SER A 2 63.74 25.98 -21.96
CA SER A 2 63.53 24.84 -21.04
C SER A 2 64.64 24.47 -20.03
N ALA A 3 64.54 25.05 -18.83
CA ALA A 3 65.04 24.46 -17.59
C ALA A 3 63.90 23.67 -16.94
N TRP A 4 64.12 22.40 -16.59
CA TRP A 4 63.20 21.58 -15.79
C TRP A 4 63.91 21.20 -14.50
N CYS A 5 63.38 21.69 -13.38
CA CYS A 5 63.72 21.23 -12.04
C CYS A 5 62.46 21.20 -11.18
N SER A 6 62.50 20.28 -10.20
CA SER A 6 61.69 20.23 -8.97
C SER A 6 60.38 19.43 -9.00
N ALA A 7 60.56 18.15 -8.65
CA ALA A 7 59.81 17.35 -7.68
C ALA A 7 58.48 17.92 -7.11
N ARG A 8 57.40 17.13 -7.25
CA ARG A 8 56.35 17.01 -6.22
C ARG A 8 55.82 15.58 -6.17
N LEU A 9 55.89 15.02 -4.97
CA LEU A 9 55.09 13.87 -4.51
C LEU A 9 53.63 14.05 -4.96
N ALA A 10 53.05 13.01 -5.57
CA ALA A 10 51.61 12.80 -5.55
C ALA A 10 51.37 11.33 -5.20
N LEU A 11 51.18 11.14 -3.90
CA LEU A 11 50.64 9.95 -3.24
C LEU A 11 49.45 9.41 -4.04
N PRO A 12 49.35 8.09 -4.30
CA PRO A 12 48.22 7.53 -5.02
C PRO A 12 46.96 7.74 -4.17
N ILE A 13 46.05 8.59 -4.63
CA ILE A 13 44.70 8.64 -4.07
C ILE A 13 44.03 7.33 -4.50
N LEU A 14 44.18 6.30 -3.67
CA LEU A 14 43.25 5.18 -3.64
C LEU A 14 41.86 5.80 -3.46
N LEU A 15 41.08 5.84 -4.55
CA LEU A 15 39.63 5.83 -4.44
C LEU A 15 39.22 4.47 -3.85
N ALA A 16 39.46 4.29 -2.55
CA ALA A 16 38.57 3.50 -1.74
C ALA A 16 37.29 4.35 -1.65
N ALA A 17 36.42 4.21 -2.67
CA ALA A 17 35.00 4.40 -2.42
C ALA A 17 34.68 3.39 -1.32
N ALA A 18 34.71 3.84 -0.07
CA ALA A 18 34.12 3.11 1.02
C ALA A 18 32.69 2.87 0.57
N VAL A 19 32.44 1.64 0.13
CA VAL A 19 31.10 1.09 0.07
C VAL A 19 30.61 1.33 1.49
N ALA A 20 29.79 2.36 1.67
CA ALA A 20 29.16 2.59 2.95
C ALA A 20 28.35 1.31 3.17
N SER A 21 28.90 0.37 3.94
CA SER A 21 28.08 -0.63 4.59
C SER A 21 27.06 0.20 5.34
N ALA A 22 25.83 0.24 4.81
CA ALA A 22 24.71 0.81 5.50
C ALA A 22 24.66 0.06 6.81
N HIS A 23 25.13 0.70 7.88
CA HIS A 23 25.03 0.13 9.21
C HIS A 23 23.52 0.09 9.46
N VAL A 24 22.98 -1.12 9.63
CA VAL A 24 21.60 -1.28 10.05
C VAL A 24 21.50 -0.65 11.45
N ILE A 25 20.89 0.52 11.53
CA ILE A 25 20.62 1.22 12.78
C ILE A 25 19.37 0.56 13.37
N PRO A 26 19.40 0.14 14.66
CA PRO A 26 18.22 -0.40 15.31
C PRO A 26 17.03 0.54 15.19
N VAL A 27 15.91 0.04 14.68
CA VAL A 27 14.64 0.76 14.62
C VAL A 27 13.86 0.47 15.90
N CYS A 28 13.48 1.51 16.63
CA CYS A 28 12.80 1.35 17.91
C CYS A 28 11.42 0.70 17.72
N PRO A 29 11.02 -0.25 18.57
CA PRO A 29 9.67 -0.82 18.52
C PRO A 29 8.61 0.26 18.74
N SER A 30 7.50 0.17 18.03
CA SER A 30 6.31 1.00 18.29
C SER A 30 5.36 0.25 19.22
N THR A 31 4.57 0.97 20.00
CA THR A 31 3.36 0.45 20.62
C THR A 31 2.13 1.01 19.91
N CYS A 32 1.04 0.25 19.94
CA CYS A 32 -0.24 0.65 19.37
C CYS A 32 -1.39 -0.21 19.90
N ALA A 33 -2.63 0.27 19.82
CA ALA A 33 -3.83 -0.54 19.83
C ALA A 33 -4.65 -0.24 18.56
N PHE A 34 -5.34 -1.23 18.01
CA PHE A 34 -6.18 -1.00 16.84
C PHE A 34 -7.46 -0.25 17.23
N GLU A 35 -7.62 0.96 16.69
CA GLU A 35 -8.76 1.84 16.88
C GLU A 35 -8.90 2.84 15.71
N PRO A 36 -10.08 2.91 15.05
CA PRO A 36 -11.16 1.92 15.11
C PRO A 36 -10.77 0.59 14.44
N ILE A 37 -11.49 -0.47 14.81
CA ILE A 37 -11.63 -1.70 14.02
C ILE A 37 -13.01 -1.66 13.39
N GLU A 38 -13.07 -1.57 12.07
CA GLU A 38 -14.33 -1.58 11.32
C GLU A 38 -14.46 -2.90 10.57
N ILE A 39 -15.67 -3.43 10.53
CA ILE A 39 -16.03 -4.67 9.84
C ILE A 39 -17.21 -4.33 8.92
N ASP A 40 -17.03 -4.54 7.63
CA ASP A 40 -18.03 -4.29 6.60
C ASP A 40 -18.41 -5.62 5.93
N ALA A 41 -19.71 -5.94 5.92
CA ALA A 41 -20.27 -7.06 5.17
C ALA A 41 -21.43 -6.56 4.31
N PRO A 42 -21.14 -6.04 3.09
CA PRO A 42 -22.10 -5.30 2.29
C PRO A 42 -23.26 -6.16 1.79
N ASP A 43 -23.10 -7.48 1.70
CA ASP A 43 -24.15 -8.40 1.22
C ASP A 43 -25.31 -8.51 2.21
N GLY A 44 -25.02 -8.35 3.51
CA GLY A 44 -26.01 -8.21 4.57
C GLY A 44 -26.37 -6.75 4.89
N GLY A 45 -25.78 -5.77 4.18
CA GLY A 45 -25.95 -4.35 4.50
C GLY A 45 -25.31 -3.94 5.84
N ILE A 46 -24.30 -4.68 6.31
CA ILE A 46 -23.70 -4.49 7.62
C ILE A 46 -22.45 -3.62 7.53
N SER A 47 -22.35 -2.67 8.45
CA SER A 47 -21.11 -1.98 8.82
C SER A 47 -21.11 -1.83 10.35
N VAL A 48 -20.09 -2.38 11.01
CA VAL A 48 -19.98 -2.39 12.47
C VAL A 48 -18.58 -1.98 12.90
N THR A 49 -18.49 -1.21 13.97
CA THR A 49 -17.24 -0.91 14.65
C THR A 49 -17.11 -1.78 15.89
N ALA A 50 -15.97 -2.44 16.07
CA ALA A 50 -15.69 -3.19 17.29
C ALA A 50 -15.58 -2.24 18.50
N ALA A 51 -15.72 -2.80 19.70
CA ALA A 51 -15.55 -2.08 20.95
C ALA A 51 -14.21 -1.33 21.00
N PRO A 52 -14.10 -0.17 21.70
CA PRO A 52 -12.84 0.57 21.82
C PRO A 52 -11.77 -0.19 22.63
N PRO A 53 -10.48 0.14 22.48
CA PRO A 53 -9.38 -0.57 23.14
C PRO A 53 -9.46 -0.40 24.66
N GLY A 54 -9.40 -1.52 25.36
CA GLY A 54 -9.11 -1.58 26.78
C GLY A 54 -7.59 -1.58 27.04
N PRO A 55 -7.18 -1.56 28.32
CA PRO A 55 -5.78 -1.49 28.71
C PRO A 55 -4.90 -2.64 28.19
N SER A 56 -5.48 -3.82 27.97
CA SER A 56 -4.79 -5.02 27.46
C SER A 56 -4.69 -5.10 25.94
N ASP A 57 -5.30 -4.17 25.20
CA ASP A 57 -5.34 -4.23 23.73
C ASP A 57 -4.10 -3.61 23.05
N GLN A 58 -3.16 -3.10 23.85
CA GLN A 58 -1.89 -2.61 23.33
C GLN A 58 -0.98 -3.78 22.92
N PHE A 59 -0.38 -3.65 21.74
CA PHE A 59 0.63 -4.54 21.20
C PHE A 59 1.90 -3.79 20.82
N VAL A 60 2.97 -4.56 20.60
CA VAL A 60 4.27 -4.05 20.16
C VAL A 60 4.48 -4.40 18.70
N ILE A 61 4.99 -3.45 17.93
CA ILE A 61 5.49 -3.65 16.56
C ILE A 61 7.02 -3.60 16.61
N LYS A 62 7.67 -4.73 16.33
CA LYS A 62 9.14 -4.83 16.26
C LYS A 62 9.57 -4.76 14.81
N TYR A 63 10.60 -3.98 14.53
CA TYR A 63 11.04 -3.71 13.17
C TYR A 63 12.37 -4.39 12.88
N ASN A 64 12.43 -5.09 11.75
CA ASN A 64 13.64 -5.68 11.20
C ASN A 64 13.87 -5.14 9.78
N PRO A 65 14.75 -4.13 9.61
CA PRO A 65 15.01 -3.50 8.32
C PRO A 65 15.93 -4.35 7.41
N ASP A 66 16.06 -5.67 7.63
CA ASP A 66 16.83 -6.55 6.74
C ASP A 66 16.48 -6.27 5.27
N PRO A 67 17.43 -5.87 4.42
CA PRO A 67 17.17 -5.50 3.04
C PRO A 67 16.56 -6.63 2.19
N GLN A 68 16.69 -7.90 2.61
CA GLN A 68 16.11 -9.04 1.89
C GLN A 68 14.62 -9.26 2.20
N ALA A 69 14.14 -8.82 3.36
CA ALA A 69 12.79 -9.15 3.82
C ALA A 69 11.98 -7.95 4.30
N GLY A 70 12.62 -6.95 4.94
CA GLY A 70 12.01 -5.76 5.51
C GLY A 70 10.74 -6.10 6.30
N ALA A 71 10.85 -6.42 7.58
CA ALA A 71 9.71 -6.94 8.35
C ALA A 71 9.27 -6.00 9.48
N ALA A 72 7.96 -5.84 9.62
CA ALA A 72 7.30 -5.34 10.82
C ALA A 72 6.59 -6.52 11.48
N GLN A 73 7.10 -6.97 12.63
CA GLN A 73 6.50 -8.01 13.44
C GLN A 73 5.49 -7.41 14.41
N PHE A 74 4.25 -7.86 14.32
CA PHE A 74 3.19 -7.53 15.25
C PHE A 74 3.14 -8.59 16.35
N ASP A 75 3.37 -8.19 17.59
CA ASP A 75 3.30 -9.05 18.78
C ASP A 75 2.01 -8.77 19.53
N MET A 76 0.97 -9.52 19.18
CA MET A 76 -0.39 -9.44 19.72
C MET A 76 -0.67 -10.51 20.77
N SER A 77 0.36 -11.15 21.31
CA SER A 77 0.23 -12.29 22.22
C SER A 77 -0.58 -12.00 23.49
N ALA A 78 -0.60 -10.74 23.94
CA ALA A 78 -1.37 -10.26 25.08
C ALA A 78 -2.71 -9.61 24.71
N VAL A 79 -3.02 -9.45 23.41
CA VAL A 79 -4.22 -8.75 22.93
C VAL A 79 -5.40 -9.72 22.88
N PRO A 80 -6.47 -9.48 23.66
CA PRO A 80 -7.66 -10.32 23.62
C PRO A 80 -8.47 -10.11 22.32
N PRO A 81 -9.34 -11.06 21.95
CA PRO A 81 -10.31 -10.85 20.88
C PRO A 81 -11.20 -9.62 21.13
N ARG A 82 -11.38 -8.79 20.12
CA ARG A 82 -12.12 -7.52 20.19
C ARG A 82 -13.59 -7.77 19.92
N SER A 83 -14.44 -7.43 20.88
CA SER A 83 -15.88 -7.67 20.78
C SER A 83 -16.56 -6.71 19.82
N PHE A 84 -17.61 -7.17 19.17
CA PHE A 84 -18.54 -6.37 18.38
C PHE A 84 -19.93 -6.99 18.46
N THR A 85 -20.96 -6.26 18.05
CA THR A 85 -22.33 -6.77 17.97
C THR A 85 -22.92 -6.42 16.61
N VAL A 86 -23.47 -7.41 15.92
CA VAL A 86 -24.09 -7.27 14.60
C VAL A 86 -25.46 -7.94 14.63
N ASP A 87 -26.52 -7.21 14.27
CA ASP A 87 -27.91 -7.70 14.30
C ASP A 87 -28.29 -8.43 15.61
N GLY A 88 -27.80 -7.92 16.74
CA GLY A 88 -28.03 -8.52 18.07
C GLY A 88 -27.22 -9.79 18.36
N VAL A 89 -26.42 -10.26 17.41
CA VAL A 89 -25.46 -11.37 17.59
C VAL A 89 -24.13 -10.81 18.07
N ASN A 90 -23.65 -11.30 19.21
CA ASN A 90 -22.33 -10.98 19.70
C ASN A 90 -21.26 -11.69 18.88
N GLY A 91 -20.19 -10.96 18.58
CA GLY A 91 -19.03 -11.52 17.92
C GLY A 91 -17.71 -10.99 18.49
N THR A 92 -16.62 -11.63 18.11
CA THR A 92 -15.26 -11.19 18.40
C THR A 92 -14.37 -11.33 17.17
N LEU A 93 -13.38 -10.44 17.05
CA LEU A 93 -12.34 -10.48 16.02
C LEU A 93 -10.98 -10.60 16.69
N ALA A 94 -10.15 -11.53 16.24
CA ALA A 94 -8.78 -11.70 16.69
C ALA A 94 -7.84 -11.92 15.51
N LEU A 95 -6.65 -11.34 15.61
CA LEU A 95 -5.53 -11.59 14.72
C LEU A 95 -4.61 -12.66 15.31
N PRO A 96 -3.71 -13.26 14.52
CA PRO A 96 -2.72 -14.19 15.06
C PRO A 96 -1.87 -13.53 16.16
N ALA A 97 -1.50 -14.30 17.18
CA ALA A 97 -0.71 -13.81 18.31
C ALA A 97 0.60 -13.14 17.88
N VAL A 98 1.24 -13.65 16.81
CA VAL A 98 2.39 -13.00 16.19
C VAL A 98 2.30 -13.16 14.67
N PHE A 99 2.54 -12.08 13.93
CA PHE A 99 2.68 -12.15 12.47
C PHE A 99 3.67 -11.10 11.95
N ASN A 100 4.28 -11.37 10.80
CA ASN A 100 5.25 -10.47 10.18
C ASN A 100 4.67 -9.90 8.89
N ALA A 101 4.49 -8.58 8.84
CA ALA A 101 4.18 -7.88 7.62
C ALA A 101 5.46 -7.44 6.91
N ARG A 102 5.48 -7.55 5.59
CA ARG A 102 6.52 -6.95 4.77
C ARG A 102 6.32 -5.44 4.79
N MET A 103 7.37 -4.68 5.11
CA MET A 103 7.37 -3.23 5.20
C MET A 103 8.27 -2.61 4.12
N THR A 104 7.77 -1.57 3.45
CA THR A 104 8.56 -0.79 2.49
C THR A 104 9.02 0.54 3.08
N ASN A 105 10.00 1.18 2.45
CA ASN A 105 10.53 2.48 2.86
C ASN A 105 9.54 3.65 2.70
N VAL A 106 8.40 3.45 2.02
CA VAL A 106 7.29 4.43 2.01
C VAL A 106 6.24 4.15 3.09
N GLY A 107 6.49 3.16 3.96
CA GLY A 107 5.65 2.80 5.09
C GLY A 107 4.51 1.83 4.77
N ASP A 108 4.52 1.23 3.57
CA ASP A 108 3.52 0.22 3.25
C ASP A 108 3.77 -1.09 3.95
N LEU A 109 2.68 -1.71 4.42
CA LEU A 109 2.64 -3.03 5.03
C LEU A 109 1.79 -3.96 4.17
N VAL A 110 2.25 -5.20 3.98
CA VAL A 110 1.46 -6.28 3.38
C VAL A 110 1.70 -7.59 4.12
N VAL A 111 0.63 -8.29 4.48
CA VAL A 111 0.68 -9.61 5.13
C VAL A 111 -0.56 -10.44 4.83
N SER A 112 -0.41 -11.75 4.68
CA SER A 112 -1.54 -12.69 4.66
C SER A 112 -1.64 -13.40 6.01
N VAL A 113 -2.78 -13.25 6.68
CA VAL A 113 -3.04 -13.82 8.01
C VAL A 113 -4.43 -14.46 8.08
N PRO A 114 -4.59 -15.53 8.88
CA PRO A 114 -5.92 -15.98 9.29
C PRO A 114 -6.50 -15.03 10.34
N VAL A 115 -7.59 -14.34 10.01
CA VAL A 115 -8.36 -13.54 10.96
C VAL A 115 -9.41 -14.44 11.60
N THR A 116 -9.37 -14.60 12.92
CA THR A 116 -10.37 -15.40 13.64
C THR A 116 -11.57 -14.53 13.98
N ILE A 117 -12.74 -14.90 13.49
CA ILE A 117 -14.01 -14.25 13.81
C ILE A 117 -14.91 -15.26 14.51
N THR A 118 -15.35 -14.93 15.71
CA THR A 118 -16.35 -15.73 16.44
C THR A 118 -17.69 -15.02 16.33
N LEU A 119 -18.73 -15.73 15.86
CA LEU A 119 -20.11 -15.21 15.83
C LEU A 119 -21.02 -16.16 16.60
N GLY A 120 -21.79 -15.63 17.55
CA GLY A 120 -22.70 -16.45 18.36
C GLY A 120 -22.01 -17.61 19.10
N GLY A 121 -20.72 -17.44 19.41
CA GLY A 121 -19.88 -18.47 20.05
C GLY A 121 -19.21 -19.47 19.12
N THR A 122 -19.41 -19.38 17.80
CA THR A 122 -18.77 -20.28 16.81
C THR A 122 -17.58 -19.57 16.15
N PRO A 123 -16.34 -20.04 16.34
CA PRO A 123 -15.16 -19.45 15.71
C PRO A 123 -15.00 -19.93 14.26
N ALA A 124 -14.58 -19.02 13.40
CA ALA A 124 -14.20 -19.27 12.01
C ALA A 124 -12.91 -18.53 11.68
N SER A 125 -12.08 -19.13 10.84
CA SER A 125 -10.82 -18.54 10.38
C SER A 125 -10.99 -18.04 8.95
N VAL A 126 -10.85 -16.73 8.77
CA VAL A 126 -10.96 -16.05 7.47
C VAL A 126 -9.56 -15.70 6.99
N ALA A 127 -9.08 -16.39 5.96
CA ALA A 127 -7.78 -16.09 5.37
C ALA A 127 -7.85 -14.75 4.63
N MET A 128 -7.05 -13.78 5.05
CA MET A 128 -7.14 -12.41 4.56
C MET A 128 -5.75 -11.81 4.35
N THR A 129 -5.59 -11.10 3.23
CA THR A 129 -4.44 -10.22 3.03
C THR A 129 -4.77 -8.85 3.59
N LEU A 130 -4.01 -8.45 4.62
CA LEU A 130 -4.02 -7.11 5.19
C LEU A 130 -2.94 -6.28 4.51
N THR A 131 -3.32 -5.10 4.03
CA THR A 131 -2.43 -4.17 3.33
C THR A 131 -2.74 -2.74 3.73
N THR A 132 -1.73 -1.87 3.77
CA THR A 132 -1.97 -0.42 3.83
C THR A 132 -2.32 0.17 2.46
N GLY A 133 -2.27 -0.64 1.40
CA GLY A 133 -2.62 -0.30 0.02
C GLY A 133 -4.12 -0.35 -0.26
N LEU A 134 -4.55 -1.27 -1.14
CA LEU A 134 -5.94 -1.45 -1.54
C LEU A 134 -6.39 -2.88 -1.26
N ALA A 135 -7.59 -3.07 -0.75
CA ALA A 135 -8.21 -4.39 -0.66
C ALA A 135 -9.55 -4.40 -1.42
N MET A 136 -9.80 -5.46 -2.18
CA MET A 136 -10.98 -5.61 -3.03
C MET A 136 -11.72 -6.92 -2.76
N ALA A 137 -13.05 -6.85 -2.70
CA ALA A 137 -13.94 -8.00 -2.71
C ALA A 137 -15.16 -7.70 -3.61
N GLY A 138 -15.16 -8.18 -4.85
CA GLY A 138 -16.19 -7.79 -5.83
C GLY A 138 -16.20 -6.28 -6.09
N THR A 139 -17.32 -5.61 -5.78
CA THR A 139 -17.47 -4.14 -5.86
C THR A 139 -17.05 -3.41 -4.58
N MET A 140 -16.83 -4.14 -3.49
CA MET A 140 -16.32 -3.58 -2.25
C MET A 140 -14.84 -3.26 -2.41
N MET A 141 -14.45 -2.07 -1.95
CA MET A 141 -13.08 -1.61 -1.98
C MET A 141 -12.77 -0.85 -0.70
N LEU A 142 -11.63 -1.21 -0.12
CA LEU A 142 -11.05 -0.55 1.04
C LEU A 142 -9.70 0.04 0.66
N GLU A 143 -9.40 1.23 1.15
CA GLU A 143 -8.11 1.89 1.00
C GLU A 143 -7.48 2.05 2.38
N GLY A 144 -6.24 1.59 2.50
CA GLY A 144 -5.44 1.76 3.69
C GLY A 144 -4.61 3.03 3.64
N VAL A 145 -3.89 3.27 4.73
CA VAL A 145 -3.01 4.42 4.90
C VAL A 145 -1.63 3.88 5.32
N PRO A 146 -0.54 4.18 4.59
CA PRO A 146 0.80 3.72 4.96
C PRO A 146 1.27 4.41 6.23
N ILE A 147 2.28 3.85 6.90
CA ILE A 147 2.94 4.50 8.03
C ILE A 147 3.67 5.77 7.53
N PRO A 148 3.27 6.98 7.98
CA PRO A 148 3.93 8.23 7.62
C PRO A 148 5.42 8.23 8.00
N ALA A 149 6.24 8.98 7.26
CA ALA A 149 7.62 9.23 7.67
C ALA A 149 7.66 9.91 9.03
N LYS A 150 8.65 9.54 9.84
CA LYS A 150 9.12 10.43 10.89
C LYS A 150 9.69 11.68 10.23
N GLY A 151 9.27 12.88 10.66
CA GLY A 151 9.92 14.12 10.24
C GLY A 151 11.40 14.06 10.65
N ASN A 152 12.31 14.43 9.75
CA ASN A 152 13.77 14.36 9.94
C ASN A 152 14.20 14.96 11.30
N THR A 153 14.32 14.11 12.32
CA THR A 153 14.96 14.45 13.59
C THR A 153 16.10 13.46 13.77
N ALA A 154 17.28 14.02 14.05
CA ALA A 154 18.56 13.34 14.16
C ALA A 154 18.48 11.96 14.83
N VAL A 155 19.39 11.07 14.44
CA VAL A 155 19.63 9.75 15.05
C VAL A 155 19.82 9.93 16.56
N ILE A 156 18.76 9.75 17.32
CA ILE A 156 18.75 9.76 18.78
C ILE A 156 18.61 8.29 19.22
N PRO A 157 19.45 7.77 20.13
CA PRO A 157 19.21 6.47 20.74
C PRO A 157 17.81 6.43 21.33
N CYS A 158 16.97 5.48 20.89
CA CYS A 158 15.52 5.43 21.08
C CYS A 158 14.94 6.57 21.92
N PRO A 159 14.49 7.67 21.28
CA PRO A 159 14.05 8.82 22.02
C PRO A 159 12.79 8.49 22.83
N THR A 160 12.60 9.16 23.96
CA THR A 160 11.29 9.32 24.64
C THR A 160 10.28 10.13 23.81
N ASP A 161 10.53 10.25 22.51
CA ASP A 161 9.76 11.02 21.55
C ASP A 161 8.40 10.35 21.33
N GLN A 162 7.36 11.09 21.67
CA GLN A 162 5.96 10.70 21.50
C GLN A 162 5.46 11.01 20.09
N SER A 163 6.31 10.86 19.06
CA SER A 163 5.88 11.04 17.68
C SER A 163 4.83 9.99 17.35
N VAL A 164 3.59 10.46 17.21
CA VAL A 164 2.43 9.64 16.86
C VAL A 164 2.24 9.72 15.36
N THR A 165 2.19 8.57 14.69
CA THR A 165 1.73 8.50 13.31
C THR A 165 0.61 7.49 13.16
N GLN A 166 -0.38 7.80 12.33
CA GLN A 166 -1.52 6.93 12.09
C GLN A 166 -1.32 6.17 10.78
N PHE A 167 -1.58 4.85 10.82
CA PHE A 167 -1.70 4.02 9.63
C PHE A 167 -3.02 3.24 9.70
N THR A 168 -3.46 2.72 8.55
CA THR A 168 -4.64 1.86 8.45
C THR A 168 -4.32 0.68 7.55
N MET A 169 -4.43 -0.52 8.10
CA MET A 169 -4.44 -1.76 7.32
C MET A 169 -5.88 -2.10 6.93
N VAL A 170 -6.06 -2.53 5.70
CA VAL A 170 -7.34 -2.98 5.16
C VAL A 170 -7.21 -4.38 4.60
N GLY A 171 -8.27 -5.17 4.69
CA GLY A 171 -8.34 -6.48 4.06
C GLY A 171 -9.77 -6.79 3.64
N ALA A 172 -9.92 -7.52 2.54
CA ALA A 172 -11.23 -7.88 2.01
C ALA A 172 -11.17 -9.28 1.41
N VAL A 173 -12.25 -10.03 1.56
CA VAL A 173 -12.43 -11.37 1.00
C VAL A 173 -13.76 -11.45 0.26
N PRO A 174 -13.80 -12.11 -0.92
CA PRO A 174 -15.03 -12.24 -1.69
C PRO A 174 -16.05 -13.16 -1.02
N GLU A 175 -15.57 -14.13 -0.24
CA GLU A 175 -16.37 -15.10 0.50
C GLU A 175 -15.72 -15.30 1.87
N SER A 176 -16.43 -14.90 2.92
CA SER A 176 -15.96 -14.97 4.30
C SER A 176 -16.04 -16.39 4.86
N GLY A 177 -16.95 -17.21 4.32
CA GLY A 177 -17.32 -18.49 4.92
C GLY A 177 -18.03 -18.36 6.27
N LEU A 178 -18.33 -17.13 6.70
CA LEU A 178 -19.12 -16.86 7.90
C LEU A 178 -20.60 -17.09 7.57
N GLY A 179 -21.36 -17.64 8.51
CA GLY A 179 -22.81 -17.65 8.39
C GLY A 179 -23.39 -16.22 8.46
N PRO A 180 -24.70 -16.05 8.23
CA PRO A 180 -25.38 -14.79 8.50
C PRO A 180 -25.09 -14.30 9.94
N PRO A 181 -24.93 -12.98 10.17
CA PRO A 181 -25.12 -11.89 9.21
C PRO A 181 -23.88 -11.51 8.38
N LEU A 182 -22.71 -12.13 8.60
CA LEU A 182 -21.46 -11.77 7.91
C LEU A 182 -21.13 -12.67 6.70
N ALA A 183 -22.13 -13.35 6.14
CA ALA A 183 -21.96 -14.20 4.96
C ALA A 183 -21.61 -13.41 3.70
N GLY A 184 -20.93 -14.06 2.76
CA GLY A 184 -20.49 -13.45 1.50
C GLY A 184 -19.26 -12.58 1.69
N ARG A 185 -19.24 -11.41 1.06
CA ARG A 185 -18.11 -10.49 1.10
C ARG A 185 -17.92 -9.92 2.50
N LEU A 186 -16.67 -9.85 2.91
CA LEU A 186 -16.27 -9.26 4.19
C LEU A 186 -15.04 -8.40 3.96
N GLY A 187 -14.98 -7.25 4.62
CA GLY A 187 -13.74 -6.52 4.77
C GLY A 187 -13.60 -5.89 6.14
N VAL A 188 -12.36 -5.56 6.46
CA VAL A 188 -11.96 -5.00 7.74
C VAL A 188 -11.04 -3.81 7.52
N ARG A 189 -11.19 -2.79 8.37
CA ARG A 189 -10.22 -1.69 8.50
C ARG A 189 -9.67 -1.70 9.92
N LEU A 190 -8.35 -1.66 10.03
CA LEU A 190 -7.59 -1.73 11.27
C LEU A 190 -6.71 -0.50 11.34
N SER A 191 -7.18 0.55 12.03
CA SER A 191 -6.42 1.78 12.21
C SER A 191 -5.58 1.73 13.47
N CYS A 192 -4.41 2.34 13.43
CA CYS A 192 -3.44 2.25 14.51
C CYS A 192 -2.63 3.54 14.60
N GLN A 193 -2.41 4.04 15.82
CA GLN A 193 -1.49 5.12 16.11
C GLN A 193 -0.20 4.54 16.69
N THR A 194 0.89 4.55 15.91
CA THR A 194 2.18 4.04 16.35
C THR A 194 2.93 5.08 17.14
N THR A 195 3.48 4.68 18.28
CA THR A 195 4.35 5.53 19.11
C THR A 195 5.56 4.73 19.62
N PRO A 196 6.80 5.17 19.39
CA PRO A 196 7.20 6.21 18.44
C PRO A 196 6.95 5.77 16.99
N ALA A 197 6.94 6.73 16.06
CA ALA A 197 6.96 6.44 14.63
C ALA A 197 8.28 5.74 14.22
N PRO A 198 8.24 4.68 13.39
CA PRO A 198 9.45 3.99 12.95
C PRO A 198 10.30 4.83 11.99
N ASP A 199 11.62 4.68 12.09
CA ASP A 199 12.54 5.10 11.04
C ASP A 199 12.44 4.12 9.86
N ARG A 200 11.87 4.60 8.75
CA ARG A 200 11.53 3.77 7.59
C ARG A 200 12.58 3.75 6.49
N ASP A 201 13.64 4.56 6.59
CA ASP A 201 14.61 4.72 5.49
C ASP A 201 15.48 3.48 5.25
N GLN A 202 15.47 2.56 6.21
CA GLN A 202 16.27 1.33 6.18
C GLN A 202 15.51 0.12 5.63
N PHE A 203 14.21 0.23 5.35
CA PHE A 203 13.40 -0.89 4.86
C PHE A 203 13.52 -1.09 3.35
N THR A 204 12.90 -2.17 2.86
CA THR A 204 12.87 -2.51 1.44
C THR A 204 12.44 -1.32 0.58
N LEU A 205 13.19 -1.04 -0.48
CA LEU A 205 12.84 -0.03 -1.45
C LEU A 205 11.45 -0.33 -2.02
N ALA A 206 10.53 0.62 -1.91
CA ALA A 206 9.23 0.52 -2.55
C ALA A 206 9.37 0.56 -4.07
N THR A 207 8.39 0.00 -4.77
CA THR A 207 8.21 0.25 -6.21
C THR A 207 8.08 1.76 -6.42
N GLN A 208 9.07 2.34 -7.10
CA GLN A 208 9.02 3.74 -7.51
C GLN A 208 8.11 3.88 -8.72
N THR A 209 7.11 4.74 -8.61
CA THR A 209 6.21 5.05 -9.72
C THR A 209 6.47 6.46 -10.22
N THR A 210 6.77 6.56 -11.51
CA THR A 210 6.87 7.85 -12.20
C THR A 210 5.64 8.04 -13.07
N LEU A 211 4.88 9.09 -12.82
CA LEU A 211 3.79 9.50 -13.69
C LEU A 211 4.35 10.08 -15.00
N ILE A 212 4.05 9.45 -16.13
CA ILE A 212 4.54 9.86 -17.46
C ILE A 212 3.53 10.76 -18.15
N SER A 213 2.28 10.37 -18.15
CA SER A 213 1.20 11.21 -18.66
C SER A 213 -0.13 10.76 -18.08
N ALA A 214 -1.05 11.71 -17.95
CA ALA A 214 -2.41 11.44 -17.59
C ALA A 214 -3.33 12.30 -18.44
N ARG A 215 -4.46 11.75 -18.84
CA ARG A 215 -5.55 12.47 -19.49
C ARG A 215 -6.86 12.05 -18.86
N LEU A 216 -7.62 13.03 -18.40
CA LEU A 216 -8.95 12.84 -17.83
C LEU A 216 -9.96 13.69 -18.62
N THR A 217 -11.01 13.04 -19.12
CA THR A 217 -12.18 13.65 -19.78
C THR A 217 -13.44 12.92 -19.33
N ALA A 218 -14.61 13.49 -19.61
CA ALA A 218 -15.90 12.86 -19.31
C ALA A 218 -16.07 11.45 -19.92
N GLN A 219 -15.33 11.14 -20.98
CA GLN A 219 -15.41 9.88 -21.72
C GLN A 219 -14.28 8.89 -21.37
N MET A 220 -13.18 9.38 -20.79
CA MET A 220 -11.99 8.56 -20.65
C MET A 220 -11.02 9.08 -19.60
N LEU A 221 -10.50 8.15 -18.81
CA LEU A 221 -9.25 8.29 -18.09
C LEU A 221 -8.18 7.44 -18.80
N LYS A 222 -7.04 8.05 -19.09
CA LYS A 222 -5.85 7.35 -19.56
C LYS A 222 -4.65 7.75 -18.71
N LEU A 223 -4.06 6.79 -18.02
CA LEU A 223 -2.87 6.96 -17.20
C LEU A 223 -1.71 6.17 -17.79
N ARG A 224 -0.52 6.75 -17.78
CA ARG A 224 0.72 6.09 -18.16
C ARG A 224 1.76 6.33 -17.10
N THR A 225 2.33 5.27 -16.56
CA THR A 225 3.36 5.33 -15.53
C THR A 225 4.51 4.40 -15.86
N ILE A 226 5.65 4.64 -15.20
CA ILE A 226 6.75 3.67 -15.15
C ILE A 226 6.85 3.16 -13.72
N PHE A 227 6.88 1.84 -13.56
CA PHE A 227 7.25 1.19 -12.31
C PHE A 227 8.73 0.79 -12.38
N ALA A 228 9.48 1.20 -11.37
CA ALA A 228 10.80 0.68 -11.06
C ALA A 228 10.69 -0.06 -9.72
N PRO A 229 10.50 -1.39 -9.74
CA PRO A 229 10.41 -2.19 -8.51
C PRO A 229 11.67 -2.05 -7.66
N GLY A 230 11.53 -2.24 -6.36
CA GLY A 230 12.67 -2.44 -5.48
C GLY A 230 13.53 -3.63 -5.94
N SER A 231 14.80 -3.67 -5.53
CA SER A 231 15.77 -4.70 -5.97
C SER A 231 15.37 -6.13 -5.60
N THR A 232 14.51 -6.30 -4.60
CA THR A 232 14.00 -7.59 -4.11
C THR A 232 12.54 -7.84 -4.49
N GLU A 233 11.88 -6.87 -5.13
CA GLU A 233 10.49 -7.00 -5.57
C GLU A 233 10.41 -7.74 -6.90
N THR A 234 9.53 -8.74 -6.95
CA THR A 234 9.19 -9.44 -8.18
C THR A 234 7.73 -9.20 -8.50
N ALA A 235 7.42 -9.11 -9.78
CA ALA A 235 6.05 -8.95 -10.25
C ALA A 235 5.53 -10.26 -10.84
N ASP A 236 4.35 -10.69 -10.39
CA ASP A 236 3.59 -11.81 -10.94
C ASP A 236 2.25 -11.30 -11.48
N PHE A 237 2.28 -10.66 -12.64
CA PHE A 237 1.09 -10.06 -13.24
C PHE A 237 -0.04 -11.06 -13.55
N PRO A 238 0.23 -12.29 -14.05
CA PRO A 238 -0.85 -13.22 -14.37
C PRO A 238 -1.58 -13.80 -13.16
N ASN A 239 -0.89 -14.01 -12.03
CA ASN A 239 -1.46 -14.73 -10.88
C ASN A 239 -1.80 -13.83 -9.69
N GLN A 240 -1.51 -12.53 -9.77
CA GLN A 240 -1.88 -11.56 -8.75
C GLN A 240 -2.93 -10.59 -9.30
N PRO A 241 -3.89 -10.13 -8.47
CA PRO A 241 -4.84 -9.10 -8.85
C PRO A 241 -4.15 -7.83 -9.38
N ALA A 242 -4.88 -7.11 -10.23
CA ALA A 242 -4.50 -5.77 -10.66
C ALA A 242 -5.60 -4.79 -10.27
N VAL A 243 -5.31 -3.98 -9.26
CA VAL A 243 -6.20 -2.97 -8.72
C VAL A 243 -5.58 -1.60 -8.88
N VAL A 244 -6.38 -0.67 -9.37
CA VAL A 244 -6.00 0.72 -9.57
C VAL A 244 -7.10 1.59 -9.04
N ARG A 245 -6.73 2.58 -8.23
CA ARG A 245 -7.62 3.62 -7.75
C ARG A 245 -7.04 4.99 -8.06
N VAL A 246 -7.87 5.86 -8.61
CA VAL A 246 -7.56 7.29 -8.80
C VAL A 246 -8.54 8.10 -7.99
N HIS A 247 -8.02 8.99 -7.15
CA HIS A 247 -8.81 9.97 -6.44
C HIS A 247 -8.28 11.38 -6.68
N ALA A 248 -9.17 12.36 -6.53
CA ALA A 248 -8.87 13.78 -6.56
C ALA A 248 -9.56 14.45 -5.36
N GLY A 249 -8.78 14.81 -4.34
CA GLY A 249 -9.32 15.08 -3.01
C GLY A 249 -10.18 13.91 -2.54
N ASP A 250 -11.39 14.19 -2.06
CA ASP A 250 -12.34 13.18 -1.59
C ASP A 250 -13.11 12.48 -2.72
N THR A 251 -12.92 12.91 -3.98
CA THR A 251 -13.64 12.34 -5.13
C THR A 251 -12.91 11.13 -5.70
N VAL A 252 -13.59 9.98 -5.73
CA VAL A 252 -13.14 8.81 -6.47
C VAL A 252 -13.36 9.03 -7.96
N VAL A 253 -12.28 9.24 -8.70
CA VAL A 253 -12.34 9.45 -10.16
C VAL A 253 -12.56 8.13 -10.89
N ALA A 254 -11.84 7.10 -10.47
CA ALA A 254 -11.85 5.80 -11.14
C ALA A 254 -11.39 4.69 -10.20
N VAL A 255 -11.98 3.50 -10.38
CA VAL A 255 -11.49 2.24 -9.83
C VAL A 255 -11.46 1.22 -10.96
N VAL A 256 -10.34 0.51 -11.08
CA VAL A 256 -10.21 -0.65 -11.95
C VAL A 256 -9.83 -1.83 -11.08
N ASN A 257 -10.61 -2.90 -11.15
CA ASN A 257 -10.35 -4.14 -10.41
C ASN A 257 -10.35 -5.32 -11.39
N LEU A 258 -9.20 -5.96 -11.54
CA LEU A 258 -9.01 -7.17 -12.34
C LEU A 258 -8.53 -8.28 -11.40
N PRO A 259 -9.45 -9.03 -10.76
CA PRO A 259 -9.09 -10.01 -9.74
C PRO A 259 -8.28 -11.19 -10.29
N GLY A 260 -8.48 -11.53 -11.57
CA GLY A 260 -7.70 -12.56 -12.27
C GLY A 260 -6.34 -12.07 -12.81
N GLY A 261 -5.90 -10.87 -12.43
CA GLY A 261 -4.63 -10.31 -12.86
C GLY A 261 -4.59 -9.91 -14.34
N LEU A 262 -3.37 -9.90 -14.90
CA LEU A 262 -3.07 -9.49 -16.27
C LEU A 262 -2.46 -10.67 -17.05
N PRO A 263 -3.25 -11.35 -17.89
CA PRO A 263 -2.76 -12.41 -18.76
C PRO A 263 -1.59 -11.97 -19.65
N ALA A 264 -0.64 -12.88 -19.87
CA ALA A 264 0.49 -12.62 -20.75
C ALA A 264 0.03 -12.48 -22.21
N ARG A 265 0.48 -11.40 -22.86
CA ARG A 265 0.29 -11.12 -24.28
C ARG A 265 1.66 -11.08 -24.97
N GLY A 266 2.25 -12.26 -25.14
CA GLY A 266 3.61 -12.43 -25.62
C GLY A 266 4.66 -12.35 -24.50
N LYS A 267 5.93 -12.19 -24.86
CA LYS A 267 7.07 -12.36 -23.91
C LYS A 267 7.30 -11.18 -22.95
N LYS A 268 6.73 -10.01 -23.22
CA LYS A 268 7.07 -8.76 -22.52
C LYS A 268 5.85 -7.92 -22.18
N ALA A 269 4.64 -8.37 -22.48
CA ALA A 269 3.44 -7.59 -22.27
C ALA A 269 2.38 -8.43 -21.57
N PHE A 270 1.59 -7.79 -20.73
CA PHE A 270 0.53 -8.36 -19.92
C PHE A 270 -0.66 -7.44 -20.00
N VAL A 271 -1.84 -7.94 -20.32
CA VAL A 271 -3.02 -7.09 -20.54
C VAL A 271 -4.24 -7.77 -19.95
N GLY A 272 -4.90 -7.07 -19.02
CA GLY A 272 -6.21 -7.43 -18.49
C GLY A 272 -7.25 -6.38 -18.87
N MET A 273 -8.49 -6.82 -19.03
CA MET A 273 -9.64 -5.99 -19.35
C MET A 273 -10.82 -6.38 -18.44
N SER A 274 -11.64 -5.42 -18.06
CA SER A 274 -12.90 -5.70 -17.38
C SER A 274 -13.86 -6.44 -18.32
N ALA A 275 -14.82 -7.17 -17.75
CA ALA A 275 -15.78 -7.97 -18.52
C ALA A 275 -16.65 -7.13 -19.47
N ASP A 276 -16.96 -5.89 -19.09
CA ASP A 276 -17.70 -4.91 -19.89
C ASP A 276 -16.82 -4.13 -20.91
N GLY A 277 -15.50 -4.36 -20.88
CA GLY A 277 -14.53 -3.63 -21.72
C GLY A 277 -14.39 -2.14 -21.39
N ALA A 278 -14.97 -1.67 -20.28
CA ALA A 278 -14.88 -0.29 -19.84
C ALA A 278 -13.49 0.05 -19.27
N ALA A 279 -12.78 -0.94 -18.74
CA ALA A 279 -11.47 -0.78 -18.12
C ALA A 279 -10.43 -1.72 -18.73
N ALA A 280 -9.19 -1.24 -18.82
CA ALA A 280 -8.04 -2.05 -19.23
C ALA A 280 -6.77 -1.61 -18.49
N ILE A 281 -5.97 -2.59 -18.11
CA ILE A 281 -4.64 -2.41 -17.52
C ILE A 281 -3.66 -3.17 -18.41
N GLY A 282 -2.65 -2.46 -18.92
CA GLY A 282 -1.59 -3.04 -19.73
C GLY A 282 -0.23 -2.77 -19.11
N VAL A 283 0.56 -3.82 -18.91
CA VAL A 283 1.93 -3.73 -18.42
C VAL A 283 2.89 -4.23 -19.48
N GLN A 284 3.98 -3.50 -19.73
CA GLN A 284 5.04 -3.89 -20.64
C GLN A 284 6.41 -3.78 -19.99
N VAL A 285 7.26 -4.79 -20.14
CA VAL A 285 8.67 -4.72 -19.73
C VAL A 285 9.40 -3.72 -20.63
N LEU A 286 9.88 -2.62 -20.04
CA LEU A 286 10.68 -1.60 -20.73
C LEU A 286 12.15 -1.97 -20.76
N ARG A 287 12.72 -2.26 -19.59
CA ARG A 287 14.12 -2.67 -19.42
C ARG A 287 14.20 -3.81 -18.42
N LYS A 288 15.21 -4.68 -18.59
CA LYS A 288 15.47 -5.80 -17.68
C LYS A 288 16.55 -5.49 -16.64
N ASN A 289 17.41 -4.52 -16.91
CA ASN A 289 18.47 -4.11 -15.98
C ASN A 289 18.74 -2.59 -16.10
N PRO A 290 18.35 -1.77 -15.10
CA PRO A 290 17.45 -2.14 -14.02
C PRO A 290 16.07 -2.53 -14.57
N LEU A 291 15.37 -3.42 -13.85
CA LEU A 291 14.04 -3.87 -14.24
C LEU A 291 13.05 -2.69 -14.15
N THR A 292 12.36 -2.42 -15.24
CA THR A 292 11.32 -1.37 -15.28
C THR A 292 10.16 -1.80 -16.15
N TYR A 293 8.96 -1.40 -15.73
CA TYR A 293 7.72 -1.68 -16.43
C TYR A 293 7.05 -0.38 -16.84
N PHE A 294 6.44 -0.37 -18.02
CA PHE A 294 5.49 0.64 -18.44
C PHE A 294 4.09 0.14 -18.12
N LEU A 295 3.34 0.91 -17.36
CA LEU A 295 1.94 0.63 -17.07
C LEU A 295 1.07 1.66 -17.82
N GLU A 296 0.04 1.15 -18.51
CA GLU A 296 -1.03 1.95 -19.09
C GLU A 296 -2.36 1.51 -18.50
N VAL A 297 -3.11 2.46 -17.93
CA VAL A 297 -4.48 2.26 -17.47
C VAL A 297 -5.40 3.05 -18.39
N LYS A 298 -6.49 2.39 -18.84
CA LYS A 298 -7.59 3.04 -19.56
C LYS A 298 -8.89 2.73 -18.86
N LEU A 299 -9.70 3.75 -18.69
CA LEU A 299 -11.09 3.63 -18.24
C LEU A 299 -11.97 4.47 -19.16
N ARG A 300 -13.17 3.98 -19.48
CA ARG A 300 -14.25 4.76 -20.07
C ARG A 300 -15.08 5.42 -18.98
N ASP A 301 -15.66 6.57 -19.31
CA ASP A 301 -16.65 7.26 -18.50
C ASP A 301 -16.26 7.44 -17.01
N PRO A 302 -15.06 8.00 -16.72
CA PRO A 302 -14.65 8.26 -15.34
C PRO A 302 -15.51 9.35 -14.71
N VAL A 303 -15.54 9.37 -13.37
CA VAL A 303 -16.16 10.47 -12.63
C VAL A 303 -15.26 11.70 -12.78
N LEU A 304 -15.80 12.79 -13.32
CA LEU A 304 -15.11 14.07 -13.35
C LEU A 304 -15.29 14.79 -12.01
N PRO A 305 -14.21 15.16 -11.32
CA PRO A 305 -14.29 16.07 -10.18
C PRO A 305 -14.91 17.40 -10.62
N GLN A 306 -15.58 18.09 -9.70
CA GLN A 306 -16.13 19.41 -10.00
C GLN A 306 -15.03 20.33 -10.54
N ALA A 307 -15.29 20.94 -11.70
CA ALA A 307 -14.31 21.75 -12.39
C ALA A 307 -14.03 23.04 -11.61
N GLY A 308 -12.96 23.05 -10.83
CA GLY A 308 -12.32 24.28 -10.38
C GLY A 308 -11.52 24.91 -11.51
N ALA A 309 -11.35 26.24 -11.49
CA ALA A 309 -10.45 26.93 -12.42
C ALA A 309 -8.95 26.59 -12.21
N GLY A 310 -8.64 25.88 -11.12
CA GLY A 310 -7.29 25.51 -10.71
C GLY A 310 -6.79 24.18 -11.28
N ARG A 311 -5.57 23.81 -10.88
CA ARG A 311 -5.05 22.46 -11.13
C ARG A 311 -5.82 21.44 -10.30
N LEU A 312 -5.94 20.24 -10.85
CA LEU A 312 -6.57 19.09 -10.19
C LEU A 312 -5.48 18.15 -9.70
N ASP A 313 -5.26 18.12 -8.39
CA ASP A 313 -4.33 17.17 -7.80
C ASP A 313 -4.99 15.80 -7.72
N VAL A 314 -4.29 14.80 -8.27
CA VAL A 314 -4.73 13.42 -8.34
C VAL A 314 -3.71 12.53 -7.67
N THR A 315 -4.20 11.54 -6.93
CA THR A 315 -3.39 10.46 -6.39
C THR A 315 -3.80 9.18 -7.08
N PHE A 316 -2.80 8.40 -7.44
CA PHE A 316 -2.93 7.07 -8.00
C PHE A 316 -2.34 6.07 -7.03
N THR A 317 -3.18 5.18 -6.52
CA THR A 317 -2.77 4.01 -5.75
C THR A 317 -2.94 2.79 -6.65
N CYS A 318 -1.90 1.98 -6.77
CA CYS A 318 -1.93 0.80 -7.61
C CYS A 318 -1.31 -0.40 -6.91
N GLU A 319 -1.97 -1.54 -7.05
CA GLU A 319 -1.45 -2.84 -6.67
C GLU A 319 -1.58 -3.74 -7.90
N VAL A 320 -0.46 -3.99 -8.59
CA VAL A 320 -0.46 -4.70 -9.88
C VAL A 320 0.67 -5.71 -9.89
N GLY A 321 0.32 -7.00 -9.98
CA GLY A 321 1.33 -8.06 -10.01
C GLY A 321 2.05 -8.24 -8.67
N GLY A 322 1.46 -7.81 -7.55
CA GLY A 322 2.11 -7.78 -6.23
C GLY A 322 3.01 -6.55 -6.00
N LEU A 323 3.11 -5.63 -6.96
CA LEU A 323 3.78 -4.36 -6.79
C LEU A 323 2.79 -3.30 -6.29
N LEU A 324 3.01 -2.82 -5.06
CA LEU A 324 2.25 -1.72 -4.47
C LEU A 324 3.00 -0.40 -4.67
N SER A 325 2.29 0.62 -5.14
CA SER A 325 2.86 1.95 -5.26
C SER A 325 1.79 3.05 -5.21
N ARG A 326 2.23 4.25 -4.84
CA ARG A 326 1.42 5.48 -4.83
C ARG A 326 2.17 6.59 -5.55
N VAL A 327 1.47 7.34 -6.38
CA VAL A 327 2.02 8.55 -7.02
C VAL A 327 0.98 9.65 -7.10
N GLY A 328 1.40 10.86 -6.76
CA GLY A 328 0.62 12.08 -6.95
C GLY A 328 0.99 12.80 -8.24
N GLY A 329 0.05 13.51 -8.83
CA GLY A 329 0.27 14.39 -9.96
C GLY A 329 -0.73 15.52 -9.98
N SER A 330 -0.38 16.61 -10.66
CA SER A 330 -1.26 17.77 -10.79
C SER A 330 -1.67 17.91 -12.27
N LEU A 331 -2.95 17.73 -12.54
CA LEU A 331 -3.50 17.84 -13.89
C LEU A 331 -3.97 19.26 -14.15
N ARG A 332 -3.72 19.76 -15.36
CA ARG A 332 -4.14 21.10 -15.77
C ARG A 332 -5.39 21.04 -16.64
N PRO A 333 -6.41 21.88 -16.37
CA PRO A 333 -7.53 22.02 -17.28
C PRO A 333 -7.04 22.54 -18.64
N ASN A 334 -7.70 22.13 -19.71
CA ASN A 334 -7.53 22.72 -21.02
C ASN A 334 -8.26 24.08 -21.11
N ARG A 335 -8.17 24.75 -22.27
CA ARG A 335 -8.85 26.03 -22.53
C ARG A 335 -10.38 26.01 -22.27
N HIS A 336 -11.00 24.84 -22.22
CA HIS A 336 -12.44 24.66 -22.01
C HIS A 336 -12.79 24.08 -20.63
N GLY A 337 -11.82 23.93 -19.72
CA GLY A 337 -12.03 23.52 -18.32
C GLY A 337 -12.41 22.05 -18.08
N THR A 338 -12.91 21.32 -19.07
CA THR A 338 -13.53 19.99 -18.91
C THR A 338 -12.59 18.81 -19.18
N ARG A 339 -11.35 19.08 -19.58
CA ARG A 339 -10.32 18.07 -19.83
C ARG A 339 -9.05 18.42 -19.08
N PHE A 340 -8.50 17.43 -18.38
CA PHE A 340 -7.28 17.60 -17.61
C PHE A 340 -6.12 16.81 -18.22
N HIS A 341 -4.91 17.38 -18.15
CA HIS A 341 -3.68 16.74 -18.63
C HIS A 341 -2.52 16.93 -17.66
N PHE A 342 -1.70 15.88 -17.52
CA PHE A 342 -0.38 15.99 -16.90
C PHE A 342 0.63 16.49 -17.95
N PRO A 343 1.62 17.34 -17.57
CA PRO A 343 2.65 17.86 -18.48
C PRO A 343 3.40 16.79 -19.26
#